data_AF-A0A1M5HUN1-F1
#
_entry.id   AF-A0A1M5HUN1-F1
#
_cell.length_a   1.000
_cell.length_b   1.000
_cell.length_c   1.000
_cell.angle_alpha   90.00
_cell.angle_beta   90.00
_cell.angle_gamma   90.00
#
_symmetry.space_group_name_H-M   'P 1'
#
loop_
_entity.id
_entity.type
_entity.pdbx_description
1 polymer ?
#
loop_
_entity_poly.entity_id
_entity_poly.type
_entity_poly.pdbx_seq_one_letter_code
_entity_poly.pdbx_strand_id
1 'polypeptide(L)'
;MIVRIWEGQTRLEHSEVYAKIIEERDIPDYKKTKGFVKLSFLKRDKGGVTYFRLLTYWTDLATIANFTGPNLEEAKYYEDDRQYLIDFPGTVSHYSVFAE
;
A
#
# COMPACT_ATOMS: atom_id res chain seq x y z
N MET A 1 13.81 -0.81 -11.82
CA MET A 1 12.61 -0.32 -11.09
C MET A 1 12.01 -1.48 -10.30
N ILE A 2 11.52 -1.20 -9.10
CA ILE A 2 10.87 -2.17 -8.20
C ILE A 2 9.41 -1.77 -8.01
N VAL A 3 8.51 -2.75 -7.92
CA VAL A 3 7.15 -2.55 -7.40
C VAL A 3 7.03 -3.20 -6.03
N ARG A 4 6.56 -2.43 -5.04
CA ARG A 4 6.18 -2.90 -3.70
C ARG A 4 4.67 -3.06 -3.64
N ILE A 5 4.21 -4.23 -3.22
CA ILE A 5 2.80 -4.59 -3.12
C ILE A 5 2.43 -4.74 -1.65
N TRP A 6 1.49 -3.90 -1.22
CA TRP A 6 0.79 -4.04 0.05
C TRP A 6 -0.63 -4.54 -0.23
N GLU A 7 -1.15 -5.39 0.65
CA GLU A 7 -2.51 -5.91 0.59
C GLU A 7 -3.27 -5.49 1.85
N GLY A 8 -4.58 -5.36 1.76
CA GLY A 8 -5.43 -5.07 2.90
C GLY A 8 -6.85 -5.50 2.61
N GLN A 9 -7.65 -5.68 3.65
CA GLN A 9 -9.03 -6.11 3.51
C GLN A 9 -9.89 -5.32 4.48
N THR A 10 -11.08 -4.90 4.04
CA THR A 10 -12.10 -4.32 4.92
C THR A 10 -13.43 -5.07 4.75
N ARG A 11 -14.36 -4.85 5.67
CA ARG A 11 -15.78 -5.13 5.38
C ARG A 11 -16.25 -4.24 4.22
N LEU A 12 -17.18 -4.75 3.42
CA LEU A 12 -17.74 -4.02 2.28
C LEU A 12 -18.33 -2.65 2.69
N GLU A 13 -18.99 -2.59 3.85
CA GLU A 13 -19.58 -1.36 4.41
C GLU A 13 -18.54 -0.26 4.73
N HIS A 14 -17.27 -0.63 4.90
CA HIS A 14 -16.18 0.29 5.18
C HIS A 14 -15.36 0.68 3.94
N SER A 15 -15.64 0.06 2.78
CA SER A 15 -14.83 0.19 1.55
C SER A 15 -14.58 1.64 1.13
N GLU A 16 -15.65 2.43 1.01
CA GLU A 16 -15.53 3.81 0.52
C GLU A 16 -14.87 4.74 1.54
N VAL A 17 -15.16 4.55 2.83
CA VAL A 17 -14.55 5.34 3.89
C VAL A 17 -13.05 5.06 3.94
N TYR A 18 -12.66 3.79 3.90
CA TYR A 18 -11.25 3.40 3.93
C TYR A 18 -10.50 3.86 2.69
N ALA A 19 -11.10 3.74 1.49
CA ALA A 19 -10.51 4.23 0.24
C ALA A 19 -10.19 5.72 0.31
N LYS A 20 -11.11 6.53 0.84
CA LYS A 20 -10.88 7.98 0.99
C LYS A 20 -9.75 8.28 1.98
N ILE A 21 -9.70 7.58 3.12
CA ILE A 21 -8.65 7.75 4.13
C ILE A 21 -7.27 7.48 3.51
N ILE A 22 -7.09 6.36 2.82
CA ILE A 22 -5.79 5.99 2.24
C ILE A 22 -5.40 6.93 1.08
N GLU A 23 -6.36 7.42 0.29
CA GLU A 23 -6.08 8.39 -0.78
C GLU A 23 -5.57 9.73 -0.23
N GLU A 24 -6.24 10.28 0.77
CA GLU A 24 -5.89 11.58 1.36
C GLU A 24 -4.58 11.51 2.17
N ARG A 25 -4.39 10.41 2.92
CA ARG A 25 -3.25 10.22 3.83
C ARG A 25 -1.99 9.76 3.10
N ASP A 26 -2.10 8.73 2.26
CA ASP A 26 -0.93 7.98 1.82
C ASP A 26 -0.30 8.57 0.55
N ILE A 27 -1.11 9.10 -0.37
CA ILE A 27 -0.60 9.65 -1.64
C ILE A 27 0.48 10.74 -1.41
N PRO A 28 0.28 11.73 -0.52
CA PRO A 28 1.31 12.74 -0.24
C PRO A 28 2.60 12.14 0.34
N ASP A 29 2.47 11.15 1.22
CA ASP A 29 3.61 10.48 1.86
C ASP A 29 4.49 9.72 0.85
N TYR A 30 3.87 9.04 -0.11
CA TYR A 30 4.61 8.41 -1.19
C TYR A 30 5.27 9.43 -2.11
N LYS A 31 4.51 10.44 -2.59
CA LYS A 31 4.97 11.42 -3.58
C LYS A 31 6.17 12.23 -3.12
N LYS A 32 6.30 12.52 -1.82
CA LYS A 32 7.42 13.28 -1.27
C LYS A 32 8.69 12.45 -1.05
N THR A 33 8.62 11.12 -1.19
CA THR A 33 9.75 10.24 -0.89
C THR A 33 10.72 10.14 -2.07
N LYS A 34 12.01 10.36 -1.82
CA LYS A 34 13.06 10.22 -2.84
C LYS A 34 13.10 8.78 -3.38
N GLY A 35 12.99 8.65 -4.71
CA GLY A 35 13.00 7.38 -5.42
C GLY A 35 11.60 6.84 -5.76
N PHE A 36 10.53 7.49 -5.29
CA PHE A 36 9.16 7.17 -5.69
C PHE A 36 8.92 7.56 -7.17
N VAL A 37 8.23 6.69 -7.91
CA VAL A 37 7.93 6.86 -9.34
C VAL A 37 6.43 7.09 -9.56
N LYS A 38 5.59 6.14 -9.13
CA LYS A 38 4.12 6.19 -9.27
C LYS A 38 3.48 5.24 -8.26
N LEU A 39 2.16 5.34 -8.12
CA LEU A 39 1.36 4.40 -7.34
C LEU A 39 0.07 4.04 -8.05
N SER A 40 -0.52 2.93 -7.65
CA SER A 40 -1.87 2.52 -8.05
C SER A 40 -2.57 1.89 -6.85
N PHE A 41 -3.67 2.51 -6.43
CA PHE A 41 -4.61 1.91 -5.50
C PHE A 41 -5.61 1.08 -6.28
N LEU A 42 -5.73 -0.19 -5.91
CA LEU A 42 -6.64 -1.14 -6.50
C LEU A 42 -7.58 -1.62 -5.40
N LYS A 43 -8.87 -1.74 -5.72
CA LYS A 43 -9.83 -2.41 -4.86
C LYS A 43 -10.72 -3.37 -5.64
N ARG A 44 -11.17 -4.44 -5.00
CA ARG A 44 -12.10 -5.42 -5.56
C ARG A 44 -13.00 -5.97 -4.47
N ASP A 45 -14.31 -5.99 -4.73
CA ASP A 45 -15.29 -6.56 -3.81
C ASP A 45 -15.53 -8.04 -4.09
N LYS A 46 -15.60 -8.87 -3.03
CA LYS A 46 -15.98 -10.28 -3.13
C LYS A 46 -16.46 -10.79 -1.76
N GLY A 47 -17.63 -11.41 -1.72
CA GLY A 47 -18.12 -12.13 -0.54
C GLY A 47 -18.31 -11.27 0.71
N GLY A 48 -18.75 -10.01 0.56
CA GLY A 48 -18.95 -9.07 1.68
C GLY A 48 -17.65 -8.42 2.19
N VAL A 49 -16.53 -8.67 1.51
CA VAL A 49 -15.21 -8.08 1.81
C VAL A 49 -14.75 -7.25 0.62
N THR A 50 -14.07 -6.14 0.90
CA THR A 50 -13.31 -5.39 -0.10
C THR A 50 -11.83 -5.68 0.09
N TYR A 51 -11.19 -6.13 -0.98
CA TYR A 51 -9.75 -6.37 -1.05
C TYR A 51 -9.08 -5.14 -1.62
N PHE A 52 -8.10 -4.60 -0.92
CA PHE A 52 -7.25 -3.50 -1.35
C PHE A 52 -5.87 -4.04 -1.74
N ARG A 53 -5.31 -3.48 -2.80
CA ARG A 53 -3.90 -3.63 -3.15
C ARG A 53 -3.31 -2.27 -3.48
N LEU A 54 -2.18 -1.98 -2.87
CA LEU A 54 -1.41 -0.79 -3.18
C LEU A 54 -0.10 -1.21 -3.86
N LEU A 55 0.04 -0.81 -5.12
CA LEU A 55 1.27 -0.94 -5.88
C LEU A 55 2.00 0.39 -5.83
N THR A 56 3.24 0.39 -5.34
CA THR A 56 4.12 1.56 -5.35
C THR A 56 5.38 1.23 -6.12
N TYR A 57 5.75 2.11 -7.04
CA TYR A 57 6.86 1.92 -7.95
C TYR A 57 8.03 2.80 -7.52
N TRP A 58 9.23 2.21 -7.51
CA TRP A 58 10.44 2.80 -6.96
C TRP A 58 11.60 2.60 -7.93
N THR A 59 12.52 3.57 -7.99
CA THR A 59 13.68 3.51 -8.91
C THR A 59 14.48 2.22 -8.73
N ASP A 60 14.67 1.80 -7.48
CA ASP A 60 15.42 0.61 -7.05
C ASP A 60 14.96 0.18 -5.65
N LEU A 61 15.47 -0.95 -5.15
CA LEU A 61 15.09 -1.51 -3.86
C LEU A 61 15.61 -0.66 -2.68
N ALA A 62 16.78 -0.03 -2.82
CA ALA A 62 17.41 0.71 -1.74
C ALA A 62 16.66 2.00 -1.43
N THR A 63 16.03 2.64 -2.42
CA THR A 63 15.23 3.86 -2.18
C THR A 63 13.95 3.61 -1.39
N ILE A 64 13.46 2.38 -1.30
CA ILE A 64 12.30 2.01 -0.48
C ILE A 64 12.59 2.23 1.01
N ALA A 65 13.86 2.14 1.44
CA ALA A 65 14.25 2.43 2.81
C ALA A 65 13.96 3.89 3.21
N ASN A 66 13.92 4.83 2.24
CA ASN A 66 13.53 6.22 2.50
C ASN A 66 12.05 6.34 2.92
N PHE A 67 11.21 5.38 2.55
CA PHE A 67 9.80 5.33 2.91
C PHE A 67 9.53 4.48 4.15
N THR A 68 10.13 3.28 4.19
CA THR A 68 9.84 2.23 5.18
C THR A 68 10.76 2.27 6.40
N GLY A 69 11.92 2.93 6.29
CA GLY A 69 13.02 2.74 7.24
C GLY A 69 13.83 1.47 6.92
N PRO A 70 14.48 0.83 7.91
CA PRO A 70 15.36 -0.30 7.66
C PRO A 70 14.63 -1.59 7.25
N ASN A 71 13.35 -1.73 7.63
CA ASN A 71 12.56 -2.94 7.36
C ASN A 71 11.74 -2.77 6.08
N LEU A 72 12.33 -3.17 4.94
CA LEU A 72 11.67 -3.03 3.63
C LEU A 72 10.38 -3.86 3.53
N GLU A 73 10.39 -5.05 4.14
CA GLU A 73 9.30 -6.02 4.04
C GLU A 73 8.17 -5.78 5.04
N GLU A 74 8.32 -4.87 5.99
CA GLU A 74 7.29 -4.60 6.97
C GLU A 74 6.16 -3.76 6.35
N ALA A 75 4.92 -4.20 6.60
CA ALA A 75 3.76 -3.41 6.24
C ALA A 75 3.65 -2.20 7.17
N LYS A 76 3.54 -1.01 6.59
CA LYS A 76 3.32 0.22 7.33
C LYS A 76 1.83 0.35 7.63
N TYR A 77 1.49 0.47 8.91
CA TYR A 77 0.13 0.71 9.38
C TYR A 77 0.05 2.01 10.16
N TYR A 78 -1.11 2.64 10.07
CA TYR A 78 -1.48 3.82 10.84
C TYR A 78 -2.56 3.42 11.87
N GLU A 79 -2.72 4.22 12.92
CA GLU A 79 -3.63 3.87 14.02
C GLU A 79 -5.07 3.67 13.55
N ASP A 80 -5.53 4.49 12.61
CA ASP A 80 -6.87 4.43 12.03
C ASP A 80 -7.13 3.15 11.24
N ASP A 81 -6.10 2.46 10.75
CA ASP A 81 -6.26 1.21 10.01
C ASP A 81 -6.90 0.12 10.88
N ARG A 82 -6.70 0.16 12.22
CA ARG A 82 -7.33 -0.73 13.20
C ARG A 82 -8.85 -0.65 13.24
N GLN A 83 -9.43 0.46 12.79
CA GLN A 83 -10.87 0.65 12.75
C GLN A 83 -11.52 -0.04 11.55
N TYR A 84 -10.79 -0.22 10.45
CA TYR A 84 -11.35 -0.60 9.16
C TYR A 84 -10.83 -1.92 8.61
N LEU A 85 -9.54 -2.21 8.81
CA LEU A 85 -8.92 -3.43 8.30
C LEU A 85 -9.37 -4.63 9.13
N ILE A 86 -9.82 -5.67 8.43
CA ILE A 86 -10.13 -6.98 9.01
C ILE A 86 -8.92 -7.92 8.98
N ASP A 87 -7.91 -7.60 8.17
CA ASP A 87 -6.67 -8.35 8.02
C ASP A 87 -5.48 -7.38 7.91
N PHE A 88 -4.40 -7.73 8.60
CA PHE A 88 -3.13 -6.99 8.65
C PHE A 88 -2.04 -7.90 8.11
N PRO A 89 -1.81 -7.92 6.79
CA PRO A 89 -0.72 -8.70 6.23
C PRO A 89 0.61 -8.11 6.67
N GLY A 90 1.19 -8.66 7.74
CA GLY A 90 2.38 -8.13 8.42
C GLY A 90 3.63 -8.00 7.55
N THR A 91 3.59 -8.46 6.30
CA THR A 91 4.66 -8.33 5.32
C THR A 91 4.15 -7.85 3.96
N VAL A 92 5.00 -7.14 3.23
CA VAL A 92 4.80 -6.76 1.82
C VAL A 92 5.69 -7.56 0.88
N SER A 93 5.35 -7.55 -0.41
CA SER A 93 6.18 -8.18 -1.45
C SER A 93 6.85 -7.15 -2.35
N HIS A 94 8.06 -7.44 -2.81
CA HIS A 94 8.81 -6.64 -3.79
C HIS A 94 9.05 -7.44 -5.07
N TYR A 95 8.86 -6.80 -6.21
CA TYR A 95 9.11 -7.40 -7.52
C TYR A 95 9.96 -6.48 -8.38
N SER A 96 10.90 -7.06 -9.12
CA SER A 96 11.58 -6.36 -10.21
C SER A 96 10.63 -6.22 -11.40
N VAL A 97 10.46 -5.00 -11.90
CA VAL A 97 9.66 -4.76 -13.09
C VAL A 97 10.49 -5.06 -14.33
N PHE A 98 10.04 -6.02 -15.14
CA PHE A 98 10.75 -6.46 -16.35
C PHE A 98 10.27 -5.74 -17.64
N ALA A 99 9.02 -5.26 -17.66
CA ALA A 99 8.38 -4.57 -18.79
C ALA A 99 7.28 -3.62 -18.31
N GLU A 100 7.03 -2.52 -19.06
CA GLU A 100 6.03 -1.47 -18.78
C GLU A 100 5.35 -0.93 -20.04
#